data_AF-A0A6A4H1V0-F1
#
_entry.id   AF-A0A6A4H1V0-F1
#
_cell.length_a   1.000
_cell.length_b   1.000
_cell.length_c   1.000
_cell.angle_alpha   90.00
_cell.angle_beta   90.00
_cell.angle_gamma   90.00
#
_symmetry.space_group_name_H-M   'P 1'
#
loop_
_entity.id
_entity.type
_entity.pdbx_description
1 polymer ?
#
loop_
_entity_poly.entity_id
_entity_poly.type
_entity_poly.pdbx_seq_one_letter_code
_entity_poly.pdbx_strand_id
1 'polypeptide(L)'
;MLSLFVEDWLRLKAFSHIKDLKSSPGESRKYLYNDLLELSRPLYSLSLCTRAFRLIMGEVGGMEFEDLAAAVVDWDVSLSYDLLNAIMFCLLQSEGLEGSSASSTLPARYYAAGLDAYKTRLPYGSGDSSKSGLCIAFLMFMGLAISLSRSPAFSRLVAIELDLVTFMIRIYPSFLKPKKPWSRELLRAELVLIALLNKLDPVNDYLPIARLNKVLSLTKTKDVASPSSNGLSTTLGSDALASIRSSIAYLQHTNHRMGLAEAILGQNSHSRIPSYSHLDSVYGEILELSRPAYNLSIRTRAFCLIMRDVGGMEFHEIAPAIANWPLSDLFGLLEAMLLCLKTEGNKIDIYRADKGSARLDTYHGAGLEAYIDAYDTQPRFR
;
A
#
# COMPACT_ATOMS: atom_id res chain seq x y z
N MET A 1 6.23 -8.16 -42.38
CA MET A 1 7.50 -8.92 -42.29
C MET A 1 8.55 -8.15 -41.48
N LEU A 2 8.77 -6.84 -41.74
CA LEU A 2 9.60 -5.97 -40.89
C LEU A 2 9.06 -5.76 -39.46
N SER A 3 7.74 -5.71 -39.25
CA SER A 3 7.13 -5.58 -37.91
C SER A 3 7.39 -6.78 -36.99
N LEU A 4 7.36 -7.99 -37.54
CA LEU A 4 7.64 -9.23 -36.80
C LEU A 4 9.12 -9.35 -36.43
N PHE A 5 10.02 -8.91 -37.33
CA PHE A 5 11.46 -8.93 -37.08
C PHE A 5 11.87 -7.91 -36.00
N VAL A 6 11.23 -6.74 -35.98
CA VAL A 6 11.42 -5.73 -34.92
C VAL A 6 10.85 -6.22 -33.59
N GLU A 7 9.68 -6.88 -33.59
CA GLU A 7 9.09 -7.49 -32.39
C GLU A 7 9.98 -8.58 -31.78
N ASP A 8 10.52 -9.49 -32.60
CA ASP A 8 11.38 -10.58 -32.12
C ASP A 8 12.79 -10.10 -31.72
N TRP A 9 13.33 -9.09 -32.41
CA TRP A 9 14.60 -8.47 -32.03
C TRP A 9 14.48 -7.65 -30.72
N LEU A 10 13.40 -6.90 -30.53
CA LEU A 10 13.12 -6.18 -29.28
C LEU A 10 12.84 -7.15 -28.13
N ARG A 11 12.16 -8.28 -28.38
CA ARG A 11 12.03 -9.37 -27.41
C ARG A 11 13.42 -9.90 -27.01
N LEU A 12 14.30 -10.22 -27.94
CA LEU A 12 15.61 -10.77 -27.59
C LEU A 12 16.49 -9.77 -26.82
N LYS A 13 16.46 -8.49 -27.19
CA LYS A 13 17.32 -7.47 -26.56
C LYS A 13 16.80 -7.05 -25.17
N ALA A 14 15.50 -6.82 -25.01
CA ALA A 14 14.91 -6.51 -23.71
C ALA A 14 15.07 -7.68 -22.72
N PHE A 15 14.91 -8.93 -23.18
CA PHE A 15 15.05 -10.10 -22.28
C PHE A 15 16.48 -10.41 -21.86
N SER A 16 17.48 -10.12 -22.71
CA SER A 16 18.89 -10.32 -22.35
C SER A 16 19.34 -9.40 -21.21
N HIS A 17 18.87 -8.15 -21.18
CA HIS A 17 19.25 -7.17 -20.15
C HIS A 17 18.43 -7.26 -18.85
N ILE A 18 17.24 -7.86 -18.88
CA ILE A 18 16.37 -7.98 -17.69
C ILE A 18 16.97 -8.93 -16.62
N LYS A 19 17.76 -9.93 -17.01
CA LYS A 19 18.45 -10.80 -16.03
C LYS A 19 19.61 -10.10 -15.32
N ASP A 20 20.19 -9.06 -15.94
CA ASP A 20 21.32 -8.29 -15.43
C ASP A 20 20.90 -7.01 -14.67
N LEU A 21 19.60 -6.78 -14.47
CA LEU A 21 19.03 -5.63 -13.74
C LEU A 21 19.60 -5.48 -12.32
N LYS A 22 19.92 -6.60 -11.66
CA LYS A 22 20.48 -6.60 -10.30
C LYS A 22 21.97 -6.22 -10.23
N SER A 23 22.72 -6.32 -11.32
CA SER A 23 24.18 -6.12 -11.36
C SER A 23 24.63 -4.92 -12.20
N SER A 24 23.73 -4.32 -12.96
CA SER A 24 24.07 -3.26 -13.91
C SER A 24 24.21 -1.86 -13.28
N PRO A 25 25.21 -1.05 -13.69
CA PRO A 25 25.40 0.34 -13.25
C PRO A 25 24.20 1.26 -13.61
N GLY A 26 24.05 2.36 -12.87
CA GLY A 26 22.88 3.24 -12.90
C GLY A 26 22.54 3.83 -14.28
N GLU A 27 23.53 4.11 -15.13
CA GLU A 27 23.31 4.65 -16.48
C GLU A 27 22.63 3.64 -17.42
N SER A 28 23.02 2.37 -17.36
CA SER A 28 22.44 1.31 -18.20
C SER A 28 20.96 1.03 -17.86
N ARG A 29 20.56 1.21 -16.59
CA ARG A 29 19.14 1.11 -16.19
C ARG A 29 18.32 2.26 -16.78
N LYS A 30 18.86 3.48 -16.82
CA LYS A 30 18.18 4.66 -17.38
C LYS A 30 17.82 4.44 -18.86
N TYR A 31 18.74 3.90 -19.67
CA TYR A 31 18.46 3.58 -21.07
C TYR A 31 17.39 2.49 -21.23
N LEU A 32 17.42 1.45 -20.39
CA LEU A 32 16.40 0.41 -20.41
C LEU A 32 15.01 0.94 -20.06
N TYR A 33 14.89 1.83 -19.07
CA TYR A 33 13.62 2.47 -18.74
C TYR A 33 13.11 3.35 -19.87
N ASN A 34 13.99 4.10 -20.53
CA ASN A 34 13.61 4.88 -21.71
C ASN A 34 13.07 3.98 -22.82
N ASP A 35 13.74 2.87 -23.12
CA ASP A 35 13.28 1.91 -24.13
C ASP A 35 11.93 1.30 -23.74
N LEU A 36 11.74 0.92 -22.47
CA LEU A 36 10.47 0.38 -22.00
C LEU A 36 9.35 1.42 -22.03
N LEU A 37 9.63 2.67 -21.67
CA LEU A 37 8.65 3.76 -21.69
C LEU A 37 8.27 4.12 -23.12
N GLU A 38 9.23 4.12 -24.05
CA GLU A 38 8.95 4.22 -25.47
C GLU A 38 8.03 3.08 -25.93
N LEU A 39 8.36 1.83 -25.61
CA LEU A 39 7.55 0.65 -25.94
C LEU A 39 6.16 0.66 -25.28
N SER A 40 5.97 1.42 -24.21
CA SER A 40 4.68 1.59 -23.54
C SER A 40 3.76 2.59 -24.26
N ARG A 41 4.27 3.36 -25.23
CA ARG A 41 3.48 4.35 -25.97
C ARG A 41 2.43 3.68 -26.86
N PRO A 42 1.28 4.34 -27.10
CA PRO A 42 0.18 3.80 -27.91
C PRO A 42 0.49 3.67 -29.42
N LEU A 43 1.73 3.93 -29.83
CA LEU A 43 2.23 3.73 -31.19
C LEU A 43 2.56 2.25 -31.48
N TYR A 44 2.73 1.43 -30.44
CA TYR A 44 3.06 0.00 -30.54
C TYR A 44 1.82 -0.89 -30.38
N SER A 45 1.98 -2.19 -30.63
CA SER A 45 0.90 -3.15 -30.45
C SER A 45 0.51 -3.22 -28.96
N LEU A 46 -0.78 -3.33 -28.64
CA LEU A 46 -1.25 -3.36 -27.25
C LEU A 46 -0.58 -4.45 -26.42
N SER A 47 -0.24 -5.59 -27.04
CA SER A 47 0.50 -6.68 -26.38
C SER A 47 1.90 -6.23 -25.93
N LEU A 48 2.64 -5.54 -26.81
CA LEU A 48 3.94 -4.97 -26.47
C LEU A 48 3.81 -3.90 -25.39
N CYS A 49 2.90 -2.95 -25.57
CA CYS A 49 2.68 -1.88 -24.60
C CYS A 49 2.39 -2.48 -23.22
N THR A 50 1.44 -3.41 -23.15
CA THR A 50 1.06 -4.07 -21.89
C THR A 50 2.25 -4.78 -21.26
N ARG A 51 3.07 -5.48 -22.04
CA ARG A 51 4.24 -6.19 -21.52
C ARG A 51 5.31 -5.22 -21.00
N ALA A 52 5.62 -4.17 -21.76
CA ALA A 52 6.57 -3.13 -21.36
C ALA A 52 6.10 -2.44 -20.07
N PHE A 53 4.81 -2.09 -20.01
CA PHE A 53 4.21 -1.48 -18.84
C PHE A 53 4.23 -2.38 -17.61
N ARG A 54 3.92 -3.68 -17.76
CA ARG A 54 4.06 -4.66 -16.67
C ARG A 54 5.48 -4.73 -16.14
N LEU A 55 6.49 -4.68 -17.01
CA LEU A 55 7.88 -4.69 -16.59
C LEU A 55 8.22 -3.41 -15.82
N ILE A 56 7.84 -2.23 -16.33
CA ILE A 56 8.04 -0.95 -15.64
C ILE A 56 7.40 -0.99 -14.25
N MET A 57 6.11 -1.33 -14.18
CA MET A 57 5.37 -1.34 -12.92
C MET A 57 5.86 -2.42 -11.95
N GLY A 58 6.31 -3.57 -12.46
CA GLY A 58 6.94 -4.61 -11.65
C GLY A 58 8.26 -4.17 -11.04
N GLU A 59 9.14 -3.52 -11.82
CA GLU A 59 10.39 -2.98 -11.28
C GLU A 59 10.14 -1.84 -10.29
N VAL A 60 9.20 -0.94 -10.60
CA VAL A 60 8.77 0.13 -9.67
C VAL A 60 8.23 -0.44 -8.37
N GLY A 61 7.45 -1.52 -8.42
CA GLY A 61 6.97 -2.22 -7.23
C GLY A 61 8.08 -2.89 -6.44
N GLY A 62 9.12 -3.40 -7.11
CA GLY A 62 10.24 -4.09 -6.48
C GLY A 62 11.37 -3.20 -5.95
N MET A 63 11.34 -1.90 -6.22
CA MET A 63 12.33 -0.94 -5.72
C MET A 63 12.00 -0.48 -4.30
N GLU A 64 13.04 -0.26 -3.49
CA GLU A 64 12.88 0.46 -2.24
C GLU A 64 12.51 1.93 -2.50
N PHE A 65 11.76 2.52 -1.58
CA PHE A 65 11.22 3.87 -1.70
C PHE A 65 12.30 4.92 -1.98
N GLU A 66 13.43 4.81 -1.29
CA GLU A 66 14.57 5.71 -1.40
C GLU A 66 15.23 5.64 -2.77
N ASP A 67 15.46 4.43 -3.29
CA ASP A 67 16.11 4.23 -4.59
C ASP A 67 15.22 4.73 -5.73
N LEU A 68 13.91 4.43 -5.66
CA LEU A 68 12.94 4.91 -6.64
C LEU A 68 12.80 6.43 -6.60
N ALA A 69 12.73 7.02 -5.41
CA ALA A 69 12.64 8.48 -5.26
C ALA A 69 13.89 9.18 -5.78
N ALA A 70 15.08 8.65 -5.50
CA ALA A 70 16.32 9.18 -6.05
C ALA A 70 16.35 9.09 -7.58
N ALA A 71 16.00 7.93 -8.14
CA ALA A 71 15.96 7.73 -9.59
C ALA A 71 15.00 8.70 -10.29
N VAL A 72 13.76 8.82 -9.80
CA VAL A 72 12.73 9.68 -10.41
C VAL A 72 13.10 11.16 -10.33
N VAL A 73 13.77 11.60 -9.27
CA VAL A 73 14.23 13.00 -9.17
C VAL A 73 15.38 13.31 -10.16
N ASP A 74 16.21 12.31 -10.46
CA ASP A 74 17.35 12.44 -11.38
C ASP A 74 17.00 12.16 -12.86
N TRP A 75 15.76 11.76 -13.13
CA TRP A 75 15.27 11.55 -14.49
C TRP A 75 14.91 12.86 -15.18
N ASP A 76 14.73 12.75 -16.51
CA ASP A 76 14.13 13.86 -17.24
C ASP A 76 12.70 14.11 -16.72
N VAL A 77 12.28 15.38 -16.70
CA VAL A 77 10.99 15.80 -16.17
C VAL A 77 9.84 15.14 -16.94
N SER A 78 9.97 14.97 -18.26
CA SER A 78 8.96 14.30 -19.09
C SER A 78 8.84 12.82 -18.75
N LEU A 79 9.97 12.14 -18.53
CA LEU A 79 10.01 10.72 -18.16
C LEU A 79 9.38 10.49 -16.79
N SER A 80 9.70 11.36 -15.84
CA SER A 80 9.14 11.36 -14.50
C SER A 80 7.63 11.56 -14.55
N TYR A 81 7.16 12.53 -15.35
CA TYR A 81 5.75 12.78 -15.56
C TYR A 81 5.03 11.54 -16.09
N ASP A 82 5.51 10.95 -17.19
CA ASP A 82 4.87 9.81 -17.83
C ASP A 82 4.72 8.63 -16.86
N LEU A 83 5.78 8.32 -16.10
CA LEU A 83 5.73 7.27 -15.10
C LEU A 83 4.75 7.59 -13.96
N LEU A 84 4.89 8.75 -13.33
CA LEU A 84 4.09 9.14 -12.18
C LEU A 84 2.61 9.23 -12.53
N ASN A 85 2.29 9.77 -13.71
CA ASN A 85 0.95 9.84 -14.25
C ASN A 85 0.38 8.43 -14.45
N ALA A 86 1.15 7.52 -15.05
CA ALA A 86 0.71 6.14 -15.25
C ALA A 86 0.44 5.40 -13.93
N ILE A 87 1.26 5.61 -12.89
CA ILE A 87 1.03 5.06 -11.55
C ILE A 87 -0.27 5.63 -10.96
N MET A 88 -0.49 6.94 -11.05
CA MET A 88 -1.70 7.59 -10.57
C MET A 88 -2.96 7.05 -11.26
N PHE A 89 -2.91 6.85 -12.60
CA PHE A 89 -3.99 6.23 -13.36
C PHE A 89 -4.28 4.80 -12.92
N CYS A 90 -3.24 3.97 -12.72
CA CYS A 90 -3.40 2.61 -12.19
C CYS A 90 -4.12 2.61 -10.84
N LEU A 91 -3.73 3.52 -9.94
CA LEU A 91 -4.34 3.62 -8.61
C LEU A 91 -5.79 4.10 -8.69
N LEU A 92 -6.10 5.14 -9.47
CA LEU A 92 -7.46 5.65 -9.66
C LEU A 92 -8.41 4.61 -10.25
N GLN A 93 -7.95 3.87 -11.27
CA GLN A 93 -8.78 2.84 -11.90
C GLN A 93 -9.08 1.69 -10.94
N SER A 94 -8.12 1.36 -10.06
CA SER A 94 -8.33 0.35 -9.02
C SER A 94 -9.47 0.69 -8.05
N GLU A 95 -9.79 1.98 -7.90
CA GLU A 95 -10.87 2.45 -7.02
C GLU A 95 -12.25 2.33 -7.66
N GLY A 96 -12.35 2.05 -8.97
CA GLY A 96 -13.63 2.08 -9.68
C GLY A 96 -14.23 3.48 -9.77
N LEU A 97 -13.41 4.52 -9.56
CA LEU A 97 -13.80 5.93 -9.61
C LEU A 97 -13.91 6.49 -11.04
N GLU A 98 -13.43 5.75 -12.04
CA GLU A 98 -13.81 6.00 -13.43
C GLU A 98 -15.20 5.42 -13.65
N GLY A 99 -16.20 6.30 -13.56
CA GLY A 99 -17.61 5.95 -13.71
C GLY A 99 -17.85 5.10 -14.95
N SER A 100 -18.48 3.95 -14.72
CA SER A 100 -19.24 3.09 -15.64
C SER A 100 -19.60 3.74 -16.98
N SER A 101 -18.63 3.86 -17.88
CA SER A 101 -18.85 4.09 -19.29
C SER A 101 -18.25 2.91 -20.03
N ALA A 102 -19.13 2.07 -20.57
CA ALA A 102 -18.84 0.86 -21.33
C ALA A 102 -18.17 1.15 -22.70
N SER A 103 -17.27 2.14 -22.76
CA SER A 103 -16.72 2.71 -23.98
C SER A 103 -15.20 2.91 -23.85
N SER A 104 -14.48 1.83 -23.57
CA SER A 104 -13.20 1.44 -24.20
C SER A 104 -12.54 0.33 -23.37
N THR A 105 -12.62 -0.89 -23.87
CA THR A 105 -12.18 -2.13 -23.19
C THR A 105 -10.66 -2.36 -23.20
N LEU A 106 -9.89 -1.46 -23.82
CA LEU A 106 -8.45 -1.64 -24.06
C LEU A 106 -7.53 -0.91 -23.05
N PRO A 107 -7.81 0.33 -22.59
CA PRO A 107 -6.98 0.99 -21.57
C PRO A 107 -7.07 0.29 -20.20
N ALA A 108 -8.25 -0.22 -19.84
CA ALA A 108 -8.46 -0.82 -18.52
C ALA A 108 -7.65 -2.10 -18.28
N ARG A 109 -7.51 -2.95 -19.31
CA ARG A 109 -6.71 -4.18 -19.20
C ARG A 109 -5.22 -3.88 -19.09
N TYR A 110 -4.76 -2.86 -19.81
CA TYR A 110 -3.37 -2.40 -19.79
C TYR A 110 -2.97 -1.92 -18.38
N TYR A 111 -3.75 -1.02 -17.79
CA TYR A 111 -3.48 -0.50 -16.44
C TYR A 111 -3.68 -1.54 -15.34
N ALA A 112 -4.68 -2.42 -15.46
CA ALA A 112 -4.87 -3.53 -14.53
C ALA A 112 -3.67 -4.48 -14.53
N ALA A 113 -3.10 -4.80 -15.70
CA ALA A 113 -1.93 -5.66 -15.80
C ALA A 113 -0.69 -5.02 -15.16
N GLY A 114 -0.49 -3.72 -15.36
CA GLY A 114 0.59 -2.99 -14.68
C GLY A 114 0.41 -2.96 -13.16
N LEU A 115 -0.80 -2.71 -12.67
CA LEU A 115 -1.10 -2.73 -11.23
C LEU A 115 -0.88 -4.12 -10.61
N ASP A 116 -1.24 -5.19 -11.32
CA ASP A 116 -0.96 -6.57 -10.94
C ASP A 116 0.55 -6.82 -10.83
N ALA A 117 1.33 -6.37 -11.83
CA ALA A 117 2.78 -6.47 -11.79
C ALA A 117 3.41 -5.68 -10.63
N TYR A 118 2.90 -4.48 -10.35
CA TYR A 118 3.31 -3.68 -9.19
C TYR A 118 3.03 -4.41 -7.87
N LYS A 119 1.80 -4.91 -7.69
CA LYS A 119 1.40 -5.65 -6.48
C LYS A 119 2.23 -6.91 -6.24
N THR A 120 2.49 -7.69 -7.30
CA THR A 120 3.26 -8.94 -7.20
C THR A 120 4.74 -8.72 -6.88
N ARG A 121 5.27 -7.53 -7.16
CA ARG A 121 6.67 -7.19 -6.89
C ARG A 121 6.88 -6.33 -5.67
N LEU A 122 5.81 -5.76 -5.10
CA LEU A 122 5.90 -5.03 -3.84
C LEU A 122 6.52 -5.92 -2.76
N PRO A 123 7.68 -5.55 -2.17
CA PRO A 123 8.31 -6.33 -1.10
C PRO A 123 7.43 -6.42 0.16
N TYR A 124 6.38 -5.61 0.19
CA TYR A 124 5.40 -5.49 1.27
C TYR A 124 3.98 -5.86 0.82
N GLY A 125 3.82 -6.31 -0.43
CA GLY A 125 2.55 -6.65 -1.04
C GLY A 125 2.08 -8.02 -0.61
N SER A 126 1.09 -8.06 0.28
CA SER A 126 0.27 -9.25 0.41
C SER A 126 -0.79 -9.29 -0.66
N GLY A 127 -1.23 -10.49 -1.04
CA GLY A 127 -2.35 -10.67 -1.98
C GLY A 127 -3.56 -9.77 -1.70
N ASP A 128 -3.80 -9.42 -0.43
CA ASP A 128 -4.93 -8.61 0.03
C ASP A 128 -4.57 -7.19 0.48
N SER A 129 -3.51 -6.57 -0.06
CA SER A 129 -3.20 -5.18 0.27
C SER A 129 -4.41 -4.30 -0.01
N SER A 130 -5.00 -3.68 1.03
CA SER A 130 -6.14 -2.81 0.84
C SER A 130 -5.80 -1.68 -0.13
N LYS A 131 -6.75 -1.26 -0.96
CA LYS A 131 -6.56 -0.18 -1.94
C LYS A 131 -5.94 1.09 -1.31
N SER A 132 -6.36 1.40 -0.09
CA SER A 132 -5.82 2.48 0.73
C SER A 132 -4.32 2.34 1.02
N GLY A 133 -3.81 1.12 1.20
CA GLY A 133 -2.39 0.84 1.47
C GLY A 133 -1.49 1.21 0.30
N LEU A 134 -1.90 0.89 -0.93
CA LEU A 134 -1.13 1.22 -2.13
C LEU A 134 -1.07 2.72 -2.38
N CYS A 135 -2.19 3.43 -2.16
CA CYS A 135 -2.22 4.89 -2.28
C CYS A 135 -1.35 5.57 -1.23
N ILE A 136 -1.36 5.08 0.02
CA ILE A 136 -0.47 5.59 1.07
C ILE A 136 0.99 5.40 0.68
N ALA A 137 1.37 4.18 0.26
CA ALA A 137 2.72 3.87 -0.20
C ALA A 137 3.16 4.86 -1.28
N PHE A 138 2.33 5.03 -2.32
CA PHE A 138 2.59 5.99 -3.39
C PHE A 138 2.72 7.42 -2.87
N LEU A 139 1.85 7.88 -1.95
CA LEU A 139 1.97 9.21 -1.38
C LEU A 139 3.26 9.40 -0.57
N MET A 140 3.71 8.40 0.17
CA MET A 140 4.99 8.45 0.90
C MET A 140 6.18 8.49 -0.05
N PHE A 141 6.14 7.70 -1.11
CA PHE A 141 7.08 7.82 -2.23
C PHE A 141 7.11 9.24 -2.79
N MET A 142 5.94 9.82 -3.11
CA MET A 142 5.85 11.17 -3.66
C MET A 142 6.43 12.20 -2.69
N GLY A 143 6.06 12.14 -1.40
CA GLY A 143 6.59 13.02 -0.37
C GLY A 143 8.12 12.94 -0.26
N LEU A 144 8.69 11.74 -0.39
CA LEU A 144 10.14 11.53 -0.40
C LEU A 144 10.78 12.13 -1.66
N ALA A 145 10.25 11.84 -2.85
CA ALA A 145 10.75 12.37 -4.12
C ALA A 145 10.72 13.91 -4.14
N ILE A 146 9.61 14.52 -3.70
CA ILE A 146 9.49 15.98 -3.55
C ILE A 146 10.57 16.51 -2.61
N SER A 147 10.76 15.87 -1.46
CA SER A 147 11.72 16.31 -0.45
C SER A 147 13.18 16.21 -0.93
N LEU A 148 13.51 15.14 -1.67
CA LEU A 148 14.83 14.91 -2.26
C LEU A 148 15.10 15.82 -3.46
N SER A 149 14.06 16.26 -4.16
CA SER A 149 14.22 17.15 -5.32
C SER A 149 14.90 18.47 -4.93
N ARG A 150 15.91 18.82 -5.72
CA ARG A 150 16.58 20.13 -5.65
C ARG A 150 15.87 21.19 -6.50
N SER A 151 15.05 20.76 -7.45
CA SER A 151 14.42 21.65 -8.43
C SER A 151 12.95 21.92 -8.09
N PRO A 152 12.53 23.21 -7.98
CA PRO A 152 11.12 23.57 -7.88
C PRO A 152 10.28 23.06 -9.07
N ALA A 153 10.89 22.84 -10.23
CA ALA A 153 10.21 22.34 -11.42
C ALA A 153 9.56 20.97 -11.20
N PHE A 154 10.22 20.07 -10.45
CA PHE A 154 9.65 18.78 -10.10
C PHE A 154 8.41 18.95 -9.19
N SER A 155 8.48 19.85 -8.20
CA SER A 155 7.35 20.09 -7.30
C SER A 155 6.18 20.75 -8.04
N ARG A 156 6.47 21.61 -9.02
CA ARG A 156 5.47 22.18 -9.93
C ARG A 156 4.82 21.11 -10.79
N LEU A 157 5.61 20.20 -11.37
CA LEU A 157 5.10 19.05 -12.11
C LEU A 157 4.12 18.23 -11.26
N VAL A 158 4.50 17.92 -10.02
CA VAL A 158 3.66 17.16 -9.11
C VAL A 158 2.40 17.92 -8.69
N ALA A 159 2.52 19.21 -8.37
CA ALA A 159 1.41 20.01 -7.86
C ALA A 159 0.40 20.42 -8.94
N ILE A 160 0.88 20.72 -10.16
CA ILE A 160 0.08 21.28 -11.24
C ILE A 160 -0.23 20.21 -12.29
N GLU A 161 0.80 19.66 -12.94
CA GLU A 161 0.61 18.78 -14.11
C GLU A 161 0.00 17.44 -13.72
N LEU A 162 0.48 16.84 -12.63
CA LEU A 162 -0.09 15.62 -12.07
C LEU A 162 -1.34 15.87 -11.22
N ASP A 163 -1.58 17.13 -10.84
CA ASP A 163 -2.68 17.54 -9.95
C ASP A 163 -2.83 16.62 -8.71
N LEU A 164 -1.71 16.42 -7.99
CA LEU A 164 -1.67 15.49 -6.85
C LEU A 164 -2.74 15.82 -5.79
N VAL A 165 -3.11 17.09 -5.65
CA VAL A 165 -4.18 17.52 -4.72
C VAL A 165 -5.53 16.96 -5.15
N THR A 166 -5.91 17.03 -6.42
CA THR A 166 -7.16 16.42 -6.91
C THR A 166 -7.13 14.92 -6.72
N PHE A 167 -6.00 14.28 -7.04
CA PHE A 167 -5.83 12.84 -6.81
C PHE A 167 -6.10 12.48 -5.35
N MET A 168 -5.46 13.16 -4.40
CA MET A 168 -5.64 12.90 -2.96
C MET A 168 -7.08 13.12 -2.50
N ILE A 169 -7.77 14.14 -3.00
CA ILE A 169 -9.19 14.39 -2.70
C ILE A 169 -10.09 13.26 -3.24
N ARG A 170 -9.77 12.71 -4.42
CA ARG A 170 -10.51 11.60 -5.01
C ARG A 170 -10.35 10.32 -4.19
N ILE A 171 -9.11 9.98 -3.84
CA ILE A 171 -8.79 8.78 -3.05
C ILE A 171 -9.32 8.89 -1.61
N TYR A 172 -9.21 10.08 -1.02
CA TYR A 172 -9.63 10.34 0.35
C TYR A 172 -10.60 11.54 0.41
N PRO A 173 -11.89 11.35 0.06
CA PRO A 173 -12.89 12.42 0.10
C PRO A 173 -13.04 13.08 1.48
N SER A 174 -12.65 12.36 2.54
CA SER A 174 -12.58 12.86 3.90
C SER A 174 -11.62 14.05 4.08
N PHE A 175 -10.72 14.34 3.14
CA PHE A 175 -9.89 15.56 3.14
C PHE A 175 -10.71 16.84 3.19
N LEU A 176 -11.87 16.86 2.54
CA LEU A 176 -12.71 18.05 2.47
C LEU A 176 -13.56 18.24 3.73
N LYS A 177 -13.79 17.17 4.49
CA LYS A 177 -14.61 17.15 5.71
C LYS A 177 -13.98 16.21 6.73
N PRO A 178 -12.81 16.56 7.30
CA PRO A 178 -12.11 15.67 8.21
C PRO A 178 -12.96 15.43 9.47
N LYS A 179 -13.27 14.16 9.75
CA LYS A 179 -13.79 13.74 11.06
C LYS A 179 -12.60 13.65 12.02
N LYS A 180 -12.70 14.26 13.20
CA LYS A 180 -11.66 14.14 14.24
C LYS A 180 -11.89 12.89 15.09
N PRO A 181 -10.82 12.21 15.57
CA PRO A 181 -9.41 12.45 15.24
C PRO A 181 -9.07 12.04 13.79
N TRP A 182 -8.04 12.66 13.22
CA TRP A 182 -7.59 12.35 11.86
C TRP A 182 -7.16 10.89 11.75
N SER A 183 -7.56 10.25 10.66
CA SER A 183 -7.04 8.93 10.36
C SER A 183 -5.55 9.03 10.01
N ARG A 184 -4.78 7.97 10.28
CA ARG A 184 -3.33 7.96 10.01
C ARG A 184 -3.02 8.18 8.53
N GLU A 185 -3.92 7.78 7.64
CA GLU A 185 -3.81 8.02 6.20
C GLU A 185 -3.82 9.50 5.86
N LEU A 186 -4.72 10.27 6.50
CA LEU A 186 -4.81 11.71 6.29
C LEU A 186 -3.55 12.43 6.78
N LEU A 187 -2.96 12.00 7.91
CA LEU A 187 -1.70 12.56 8.41
C LEU A 187 -0.54 12.36 7.43
N ARG A 188 -0.44 11.18 6.81
CA ARG A 188 0.59 10.90 5.80
C ARG A 188 0.41 11.78 4.57
N ALA A 189 -0.81 11.90 4.10
CA ALA A 189 -1.14 12.76 2.99
C ALA A 189 -0.86 14.26 3.32
N GLU A 190 -1.11 14.72 4.55
CA GLU A 190 -0.71 16.05 5.02
C GLU A 190 0.81 16.29 4.93
N LEU A 191 1.64 15.31 5.32
CA LEU A 191 3.10 15.42 5.19
C LEU A 191 3.55 15.68 3.74
N VAL A 192 2.88 15.06 2.76
CA VAL A 192 3.18 15.29 1.34
C VAL A 192 2.83 16.71 0.90
N LEU A 193 1.69 17.24 1.35
CA LEU A 193 1.29 18.62 1.06
C LEU A 193 2.27 19.63 1.68
N ILE A 194 2.76 19.35 2.89
CA ILE A 194 3.80 20.17 3.55
C ILE A 194 5.11 20.10 2.75
N ALA A 195 5.52 18.91 2.33
CA ALA A 195 6.72 18.75 1.50
C ALA A 195 6.62 19.54 0.18
N LEU A 196 5.46 19.52 -0.49
CA LEU A 196 5.21 20.34 -1.68
C LEU A 196 5.32 21.83 -1.40
N LEU A 197 4.66 22.32 -0.35
CA LEU A 197 4.70 23.75 0.01
C LEU A 197 6.12 24.24 0.26
N ASN A 198 6.97 23.42 0.88
CA ASN A 198 8.35 23.78 1.18
C ASN A 198 9.25 23.83 -0.07
N LYS A 199 8.81 23.28 -1.21
CA LYS A 199 9.60 23.17 -2.45
C LYS A 199 9.09 24.04 -3.59
N LEU A 200 7.86 24.52 -3.50
CA LEU A 200 7.30 25.46 -4.47
C LEU A 200 7.88 26.86 -4.26
N ASP A 201 8.07 27.56 -5.37
CA ASP A 201 8.55 28.94 -5.37
C ASP A 201 7.42 29.89 -4.95
N PRO A 202 7.56 30.67 -3.87
CA PRO A 202 6.48 31.53 -3.37
C PRO A 202 6.07 32.65 -4.34
N VAL A 203 6.97 33.05 -5.25
CA VAL A 203 6.73 34.10 -6.25
C VAL A 203 6.06 33.50 -7.49
N ASN A 204 6.65 32.43 -8.01
CA ASN A 204 6.23 31.85 -9.29
C ASN A 204 5.07 30.87 -9.17
N ASP A 205 4.91 30.22 -8.01
CA ASP A 205 3.95 29.14 -7.78
C ASP A 205 2.81 29.56 -6.82
N TYR A 206 2.43 30.84 -6.83
CA TYR A 206 1.43 31.38 -5.91
C TYR A 206 0.08 30.63 -5.96
N LEU A 207 -0.36 30.21 -7.15
CA LEU A 207 -1.65 29.55 -7.35
C LEU A 207 -1.70 28.14 -6.72
N PRO A 208 -0.78 27.21 -7.03
CA PRO A 208 -0.74 25.92 -6.34
C PRO A 208 -0.46 26.08 -4.85
N ILE A 209 0.35 27.05 -4.42
CA ILE A 209 0.57 27.34 -2.99
C ILE A 209 -0.74 27.75 -2.31
N ALA A 210 -1.51 28.66 -2.90
CA ALA A 210 -2.80 29.08 -2.36
C ALA A 210 -3.77 27.90 -2.24
N ARG A 211 -3.78 27.02 -3.24
CA ARG A 211 -4.59 25.79 -3.24
C ARG A 211 -4.17 24.82 -2.14
N LEU A 212 -2.88 24.56 -1.98
CA LEU A 212 -2.33 23.70 -0.93
C LEU A 212 -2.64 24.28 0.47
N ASN A 213 -2.41 25.58 0.67
CA ASN A 213 -2.74 26.26 1.91
C ASN A 213 -4.24 26.22 2.21
N LYS A 214 -5.11 26.33 1.19
CA LYS A 214 -6.54 26.15 1.38
C LYS A 214 -6.85 24.74 1.90
N VAL A 215 -6.30 23.70 1.29
CA VAL A 215 -6.50 22.32 1.76
C VAL A 215 -5.97 22.12 3.18
N LEU A 216 -4.76 22.59 3.48
CA LEU A 216 -4.18 22.53 4.83
C LEU A 216 -4.93 23.40 5.86
N SER A 217 -5.55 24.50 5.45
CA SER A 217 -6.37 25.29 6.38
C SER A 217 -7.66 24.59 6.79
N LEU A 218 -8.18 23.69 5.95
CA LEU A 218 -9.30 22.82 6.32
C LEU A 218 -8.89 21.79 7.38
N THR A 219 -7.59 21.53 7.53
CA THR A 219 -7.01 20.60 8.51
C THR A 219 -6.76 21.29 9.85
N LYS A 220 -6.24 22.52 9.79
CA LYS A 220 -6.01 23.39 10.96
C LYS A 220 -7.32 23.99 11.46
N THR A 221 -7.96 23.29 12.39
CA THR A 221 -9.11 23.87 13.12
C THR A 221 -8.62 24.87 14.16
N LYS A 222 -9.40 25.95 14.30
CA LYS A 222 -9.30 27.15 15.17
C LYS A 222 -8.98 26.98 16.66
N ASP A 223 -8.52 25.83 17.14
CA ASP A 223 -8.15 25.67 18.53
C ASP A 223 -6.65 25.91 18.73
N VAL A 224 -6.37 26.83 19.65
CA VAL A 224 -5.07 27.40 20.04
C VAL A 224 -4.64 28.59 19.18
N ALA A 225 -5.07 29.77 19.65
CA ALA A 225 -4.31 31.00 19.43
C ALA A 225 -2.85 30.74 19.84
N SER A 226 -1.95 30.72 18.88
CA SER A 226 -0.52 30.78 19.14
C SER A 226 0.18 31.62 18.08
N PRO A 227 1.23 32.35 18.49
CA PRO A 227 1.60 33.60 17.86
C PRO A 227 2.37 33.36 16.56
N SER A 228 2.03 34.19 15.59
CA SER A 228 2.90 34.62 14.48
C SER A 228 4.40 34.47 14.81
N SER A 229 5.12 33.66 14.03
CA SER A 229 6.57 33.86 13.90
C SER A 229 7.04 33.52 12.48
N ASN A 230 7.63 34.54 11.83
CA ASN A 230 8.23 34.51 10.51
C ASN A 230 9.61 33.79 10.49
N GLY A 231 9.77 32.70 11.24
CA GLY A 231 11.06 32.00 11.41
C GLY A 231 11.06 30.51 11.05
N LEU A 232 9.96 29.98 10.49
CA LEU A 232 9.66 28.54 10.55
C LEU A 232 10.01 27.71 9.30
N SER A 233 10.58 28.32 8.25
CA SER A 233 10.57 27.67 6.92
C SER A 233 11.60 26.55 6.75
N THR A 234 12.75 26.60 7.43
CA THR A 234 13.82 25.60 7.24
C THR A 234 13.69 24.40 8.19
N THR A 235 13.26 24.62 9.43
CA THR A 235 13.03 23.55 10.43
C THR A 235 11.83 22.67 10.06
N LEU A 236 10.75 23.28 9.57
CA LEU A 236 9.56 22.52 9.14
C LEU A 236 9.88 21.54 8.00
N GLY A 237 10.81 21.88 7.11
CA GLY A 237 11.25 21.03 6.01
C GLY A 237 12.05 19.81 6.47
N SER A 238 13.02 19.99 7.38
CA SER A 238 13.79 18.88 7.95
C SER A 238 12.90 17.94 8.78
N ASP A 239 11.95 18.51 9.52
CA ASP A 239 11.03 17.75 10.37
C ASP A 239 10.03 16.93 9.52
N ALA A 240 9.55 17.50 8.41
CA ALA A 240 8.70 16.79 7.46
C ALA A 240 9.43 15.62 6.79
N LEU A 241 10.67 15.81 6.32
CA LEU A 241 11.47 14.74 5.72
C LEU A 241 11.77 13.62 6.74
N ALA A 242 12.15 13.97 7.96
CA ALA A 242 12.35 12.98 9.03
C ALA A 242 11.07 12.20 9.33
N SER A 243 9.91 12.88 9.37
CA SER A 243 8.60 12.26 9.57
C SER A 243 8.18 11.34 8.42
N ILE A 244 8.48 11.73 7.17
CA ILE A 244 8.25 10.89 5.98
C ILE A 244 9.11 9.63 6.06
N ARG A 245 10.42 9.76 6.31
CA ARG A 245 11.34 8.61 6.47
C ARG A 245 10.91 7.69 7.61
N SER A 246 10.53 8.25 8.75
CA SER A 246 9.98 7.46 9.86
C SER A 246 8.69 6.73 9.48
N SER A 247 7.83 7.35 8.67
CA SER A 247 6.59 6.71 8.20
C SER A 247 6.86 5.59 7.20
N ILE A 248 7.85 5.75 6.33
CA ILE A 248 8.32 4.72 5.40
C ILE A 248 8.91 3.55 6.18
N ALA A 249 9.86 3.81 7.08
CA ALA A 249 10.47 2.79 7.92
C ALA A 249 9.42 2.01 8.74
N TYR A 250 8.41 2.71 9.29
CA TYR A 250 7.29 2.07 9.97
C TYR A 250 6.49 1.14 9.05
N LEU A 251 6.20 1.56 7.81
CA LEU A 251 5.48 0.73 6.83
C LEU A 251 6.31 -0.50 6.46
N GLN A 252 7.60 -0.32 6.15
CA GLN A 252 8.52 -1.41 5.81
C GLN A 252 8.61 -2.41 6.95
N HIS A 253 8.86 -1.93 8.17
CA HIS A 253 8.97 -2.77 9.37
C HIS A 253 7.68 -3.53 9.68
N THR A 254 6.52 -2.86 9.60
CA THR A 254 5.22 -3.49 9.88
C THR A 254 4.90 -4.59 8.87
N ASN A 255 5.16 -4.34 7.59
CA ASN A 255 4.91 -5.32 6.54
C ASN A 255 5.92 -6.47 6.56
N HIS A 256 7.19 -6.20 6.87
CA HIS A 256 8.19 -7.24 7.08
C HIS A 256 7.78 -8.19 8.22
N ARG A 257 7.36 -7.64 9.36
CA ARG A 257 6.86 -8.45 10.49
C ARG A 257 5.64 -9.29 10.11
N MET A 258 4.70 -8.71 9.36
CA MET A 258 3.55 -9.46 8.83
C MET A 258 3.98 -10.57 7.87
N GLY A 259 4.92 -10.31 6.94
CA GLY A 259 5.42 -11.32 6.01
C GLY A 259 6.18 -12.44 6.71
N LEU A 260 6.95 -12.13 7.75
CA LEU A 260 7.62 -13.12 8.59
C LEU A 260 6.61 -13.99 9.33
N ALA A 261 5.60 -13.38 9.95
CA ALA A 261 4.50 -14.09 10.61
C ALA A 261 3.78 -15.04 9.64
N GLU A 262 3.50 -14.61 8.41
CA GLU A 262 2.91 -15.45 7.39
C GLU A 262 3.80 -16.58 6.90
N ALA A 263 5.09 -16.33 6.73
CA ALA A 263 6.03 -17.38 6.34
C ALA A 263 6.08 -18.48 7.42
N ILE A 264 6.09 -18.08 8.68
CA ILE A 264 6.16 -19.01 9.81
C ILE A 264 4.84 -19.76 10.00
N LEU A 265 3.69 -19.06 10.00
CA LEU A 265 2.39 -19.69 10.22
C LEU A 265 1.78 -20.32 8.96
N GLY A 266 2.20 -19.88 7.77
CA GLY A 266 1.70 -20.39 6.49
C GLY A 266 2.42 -21.65 6.01
N GLN A 267 3.71 -21.83 6.34
CA GLN A 267 4.45 -23.04 5.96
C GLN A 267 4.18 -24.23 6.88
N ASN A 268 3.70 -23.99 8.11
CA ASN A 268 3.55 -25.02 9.14
C ASN A 268 2.17 -25.68 9.21
N SER A 269 1.22 -25.30 8.34
CA SER A 269 -0.17 -25.79 8.43
C SER A 269 -0.34 -27.30 8.21
N HIS A 270 0.67 -28.01 7.70
CA HIS A 270 0.49 -29.42 7.28
C HIS A 270 1.57 -30.43 7.70
N SER A 271 2.65 -30.08 8.42
CA SER A 271 3.71 -31.10 8.64
C SER A 271 4.57 -31.04 9.90
N ARG A 272 4.45 -30.06 10.80
CA ARG A 272 5.21 -30.12 12.05
C ARG A 272 4.68 -29.15 13.08
N ILE A 273 4.43 -29.65 14.29
CA ILE A 273 4.21 -28.84 15.49
C ILE A 273 5.45 -27.96 15.67
N PRO A 274 5.35 -26.63 15.51
CA PRO A 274 6.47 -25.74 15.74
C PRO A 274 6.88 -25.81 17.21
N SER A 275 8.17 -25.67 17.50
CA SER A 275 8.63 -25.59 18.89
C SER A 275 7.95 -24.41 19.59
N TYR A 276 7.32 -24.66 20.75
CA TYR A 276 6.55 -23.66 21.52
C TYR A 276 7.30 -22.34 21.76
N SER A 277 8.63 -22.37 21.92
CA SER A 277 9.43 -21.16 22.13
C SER A 277 9.47 -20.23 20.91
N HIS A 278 9.31 -20.78 19.70
CA HIS A 278 9.30 -20.00 18.46
C HIS A 278 7.91 -19.43 18.15
N LEU A 279 6.86 -20.06 18.68
CA LEU A 279 5.49 -19.57 18.58
C LEU A 279 5.29 -18.35 19.48
N ASP A 280 5.84 -18.35 20.69
CA ASP A 280 5.64 -17.26 21.65
C ASP A 280 6.11 -15.90 21.11
N SER A 281 7.29 -15.84 20.48
CA SER A 281 7.77 -14.60 19.87
C SER A 281 6.90 -14.16 18.68
N VAL A 282 6.49 -15.10 17.83
CA VAL A 282 5.70 -14.81 16.62
C VAL A 282 4.29 -14.37 16.99
N TYR A 283 3.67 -14.99 17.99
CA TYR A 283 2.36 -14.61 18.49
C TYR A 283 2.36 -13.26 19.17
N GLY A 284 3.37 -12.95 19.99
CA GLY A 284 3.53 -11.62 20.54
C GLY A 284 3.61 -10.55 19.44
N GLU A 285 4.31 -10.87 18.34
CA GLU A 285 4.38 -9.97 17.21
C GLU A 285 3.05 -9.79 16.46
N ILE A 286 2.31 -10.86 16.21
CA ILE A 286 1.04 -10.81 15.48
C ILE A 286 -0.06 -10.17 16.34
N LEU A 287 -0.08 -10.43 17.64
CA LEU A 287 -0.97 -9.77 18.58
C LEU A 287 -0.73 -8.27 18.60
N GLU A 288 0.54 -7.83 18.60
CA GLU A 288 0.86 -6.41 18.45
C GLU A 288 0.28 -5.85 17.14
N LEU A 289 0.44 -6.55 16.01
CA LEU A 289 -0.10 -6.14 14.70
C LEU A 289 -1.63 -6.10 14.65
N SER A 290 -2.33 -6.85 15.53
CA SER A 290 -3.79 -6.84 15.66
C SER A 290 -4.33 -5.62 16.42
N ARG A 291 -3.48 -4.88 17.15
CA ARG A 291 -3.90 -3.76 17.99
C ARG A 291 -4.50 -2.61 17.18
N PRO A 292 -5.42 -1.81 17.75
CA PRO A 292 -6.02 -0.64 17.09
C PRO A 292 -5.02 0.40 16.58
N ALA A 293 -3.77 0.36 17.05
CA ALA A 293 -2.67 1.18 16.58
C ALA A 293 -2.25 0.88 15.13
N TYR A 294 -2.68 -0.23 14.53
CA TYR A 294 -2.39 -0.60 13.14
C TYR A 294 -3.61 -0.35 12.23
N ASN A 295 -3.38 -0.26 10.91
CA ASN A 295 -4.50 -0.07 9.97
C ASN A 295 -5.40 -1.31 9.95
N LEU A 296 -6.66 -1.14 9.53
CA LEU A 296 -7.65 -2.23 9.57
C LEU A 296 -7.19 -3.47 8.77
N SER A 297 -6.55 -3.28 7.61
CA SER A 297 -6.07 -4.39 6.77
C SER A 297 -5.02 -5.25 7.48
N ILE A 298 -4.01 -4.62 8.09
CA ILE A 298 -2.95 -5.29 8.86
C ILE A 298 -3.57 -6.00 10.06
N ARG A 299 -4.47 -5.32 10.78
CA ARG A 299 -5.16 -5.91 11.92
C ARG A 299 -5.97 -7.13 11.52
N THR A 300 -6.81 -7.01 10.48
CA THR A 300 -7.64 -8.12 9.99
C THR A 300 -6.76 -9.30 9.60
N ARG A 301 -5.65 -9.05 8.90
CA ARG A 301 -4.76 -10.11 8.44
C ARG A 301 -4.00 -10.79 9.59
N ALA A 302 -3.48 -10.01 10.54
CA ALA A 302 -2.93 -10.55 11.79
C ALA A 302 -3.95 -11.43 12.51
N PHE A 303 -5.19 -10.95 12.64
CA PHE A 303 -6.25 -11.67 13.30
C PHE A 303 -6.64 -12.96 12.56
N CYS A 304 -6.76 -12.93 11.23
CA CYS A 304 -6.99 -14.12 10.41
C CYS A 304 -5.87 -15.15 10.57
N LEU A 305 -4.61 -14.72 10.67
CA LEU A 305 -3.49 -15.64 10.92
C LEU A 305 -3.59 -16.33 12.27
N ILE A 306 -3.93 -15.56 13.32
CA ILE A 306 -4.18 -16.12 14.66
C ILE A 306 -5.34 -17.12 14.61
N MET A 307 -6.48 -16.72 14.04
CA MET A 307 -7.68 -17.57 13.99
C MET A 307 -7.47 -18.83 13.16
N ARG A 308 -6.71 -18.74 12.06
CA ARG A 308 -6.34 -19.89 11.23
C ARG A 308 -5.46 -20.87 12.00
N ASP A 309 -4.45 -20.37 12.72
CA ASP A 309 -3.57 -21.24 13.51
C ASP A 309 -4.34 -21.90 14.67
N VAL A 310 -5.17 -21.12 15.39
CA VAL A 310 -6.03 -21.64 16.47
C VAL A 310 -7.04 -22.67 15.95
N GLY A 311 -7.66 -22.44 14.79
CA GLY A 311 -8.56 -23.40 14.15
C GLY A 311 -7.86 -24.66 13.66
N GLY A 312 -6.55 -24.58 13.44
CA GLY A 312 -5.67 -25.70 13.09
C GLY A 312 -5.07 -26.44 14.29
N MET A 313 -5.31 -26.01 15.54
CA MET A 313 -4.85 -26.70 16.75
C MET A 313 -5.87 -27.72 17.28
N GLU A 314 -5.40 -28.77 17.94
CA GLU A 314 -6.31 -29.59 18.76
C GLU A 314 -6.67 -28.88 20.07
N PHE A 315 -7.86 -29.16 20.61
CA PHE A 315 -8.35 -28.48 21.83
C PHE A 315 -7.39 -28.60 23.02
N HIS A 316 -6.70 -29.74 23.14
CA HIS A 316 -5.74 -30.00 24.21
C HIS A 316 -4.42 -29.23 24.04
N GLU A 317 -4.14 -28.68 22.85
CA GLU A 317 -2.96 -27.88 22.52
C GLU A 317 -3.20 -26.37 22.69
N ILE A 318 -4.46 -25.92 22.53
CA ILE A 318 -4.84 -24.51 22.65
C ILE A 318 -4.56 -23.98 24.06
N ALA A 319 -4.97 -24.71 25.09
CA ALA A 319 -4.79 -24.28 26.48
C ALA A 319 -3.31 -24.04 26.87
N PRO A 320 -2.36 -24.97 26.60
CA PRO A 320 -0.95 -24.72 26.90
C PRO A 320 -0.30 -23.67 25.99
N ALA A 321 -0.75 -23.54 24.73
CA ALA A 321 -0.25 -22.48 23.84
C ALA A 321 -0.60 -21.08 24.38
N ILE A 322 -1.82 -20.93 24.89
CA ILE A 322 -2.37 -19.68 25.40
C ILE A 322 -1.87 -19.35 26.83
N ALA A 323 -1.62 -20.37 27.66
CA ALA A 323 -1.27 -20.18 29.07
C ALA A 323 0.03 -19.39 29.29
N ASN A 324 0.91 -19.35 28.30
CA ASN A 324 2.18 -18.63 28.38
C ASN A 324 2.10 -17.17 27.93
N TRP A 325 0.96 -16.74 27.40
CA TRP A 325 0.82 -15.38 26.87
C TRP A 325 0.57 -14.35 27.97
N PRO A 326 0.99 -13.08 27.77
CA PRO A 326 0.62 -12.00 28.66
C PRO A 326 -0.91 -11.87 28.76
N LEU A 327 -1.43 -11.82 29.99
CA LEU A 327 -2.87 -11.69 30.28
C LEU A 327 -3.55 -10.54 29.53
N SER A 328 -2.85 -9.43 29.31
CA SER A 328 -3.35 -8.27 28.58
C SER A 328 -3.62 -8.56 27.10
N ASP A 329 -2.77 -9.36 26.47
CA ASP A 329 -2.91 -9.71 25.05
C ASP A 329 -3.91 -10.85 24.89
N LEU A 330 -3.94 -11.76 25.86
CA LEU A 330 -4.91 -12.86 25.91
C LEU A 330 -6.35 -12.35 26.03
N PHE A 331 -6.60 -11.36 26.88
CA PHE A 331 -7.94 -10.82 27.07
C PHE A 331 -8.52 -10.27 25.76
N GLY A 332 -7.74 -9.49 25.02
CA GLY A 332 -8.16 -8.91 23.74
C GLY A 332 -8.40 -9.98 22.66
N LEU A 333 -7.57 -11.02 22.60
CA LEU A 333 -7.80 -12.13 21.67
C LEU A 333 -9.05 -12.92 22.05
N LEU A 334 -9.22 -13.30 23.31
CA LEU A 334 -10.40 -14.04 23.77
C LEU A 334 -11.68 -13.25 23.54
N GLU A 335 -11.67 -11.94 23.77
CA GLU A 335 -12.81 -11.08 23.45
C GLU A 335 -13.14 -11.11 21.96
N ALA A 336 -12.13 -11.00 21.08
CA ALA A 336 -12.31 -11.09 19.63
C ALA A 336 -12.81 -12.47 19.17
N MET A 337 -12.27 -13.56 19.76
CA MET A 337 -12.73 -14.93 19.51
C MET A 337 -14.17 -15.15 19.97
N LEU A 338 -14.52 -14.68 21.16
CA LEU A 338 -15.88 -14.73 21.70
C LEU A 338 -16.84 -13.93 20.81
N LEU A 339 -16.41 -12.79 20.28
CA LEU A 339 -17.19 -12.02 19.30
C LEU A 339 -17.40 -12.82 18.02
N CYS A 340 -16.37 -13.48 17.46
CA CYS A 340 -16.51 -14.38 16.32
C CYS A 340 -17.52 -15.51 16.58
N LEU A 341 -17.39 -16.21 17.73
CA LEU A 341 -18.28 -17.33 18.12
C LEU A 341 -19.72 -16.89 18.37
N LYS A 342 -19.91 -15.78 19.09
CA LYS A 342 -21.24 -15.19 19.32
C LYS A 342 -21.92 -14.82 18.01
N THR A 343 -21.14 -14.43 17.01
CA THR A 343 -21.67 -14.06 15.71
C THR A 343 -22.04 -15.26 14.85
N GLU A 344 -21.33 -16.38 14.98
CA GLU A 344 -21.72 -17.64 14.34
C GLU A 344 -23.01 -18.22 14.96
N GLY A 345 -23.13 -18.18 16.29
CA GLY A 345 -24.37 -18.54 16.98
C GLY A 345 -25.57 -17.71 16.50
N ASN A 346 -25.38 -16.40 16.37
CA ASN A 346 -26.40 -15.51 15.80
C ASN A 346 -26.67 -15.78 14.32
N LYS A 347 -25.68 -16.18 13.50
CA LYS A 347 -25.93 -16.59 12.11
C LYS A 347 -26.78 -17.84 12.04
N ILE A 348 -26.58 -18.82 12.92
CA ILE A 348 -27.40 -20.04 13.00
C ILE A 348 -28.87 -19.69 13.33
N ASP A 349 -29.09 -18.70 14.20
CA ASP A 349 -30.43 -18.21 14.54
C ASP A 349 -31.04 -17.30 13.45
N ILE A 350 -30.25 -16.47 12.77
CA ILE A 350 -30.67 -15.60 11.66
C ILE A 350 -30.95 -16.42 10.37
N TYR A 351 -30.23 -17.52 10.13
CA TYR A 351 -30.56 -18.47 9.05
C TYR A 351 -31.90 -19.18 9.30
N ARG A 352 -32.40 -19.21 10.54
CA ARG A 352 -33.75 -19.67 10.91
C ARG A 352 -34.81 -18.57 10.84
N ALA A 353 -34.43 -17.31 10.93
CA ALA A 353 -35.36 -16.18 11.03
C ALA A 353 -34.93 -15.04 10.09
N ASP A 354 -35.37 -15.14 8.84
CA ASP A 354 -35.50 -14.09 7.83
C ASP A 354 -34.27 -13.18 7.51
N LYS A 355 -34.07 -12.92 6.22
CA LYS A 355 -32.89 -12.21 5.67
C LYS A 355 -32.95 -10.72 5.98
N GLY A 356 -32.59 -10.33 7.20
CA GLY A 356 -32.57 -8.93 7.59
C GLY A 356 -31.63 -8.63 8.74
N SER A 357 -30.47 -8.04 8.40
CA SER A 357 -29.74 -7.13 9.29
C SER A 357 -28.94 -7.72 10.45
N ALA A 358 -27.76 -8.27 10.13
CA ALA A 358 -26.56 -7.94 10.89
C ALA A 358 -25.37 -7.92 9.92
N ARG A 359 -24.98 -6.72 9.45
CA ARG A 359 -23.69 -6.57 8.76
C ARG A 359 -22.60 -6.82 9.78
N LEU A 360 -22.03 -8.02 9.70
CA LEU A 360 -20.80 -8.41 10.36
C LEU A 360 -19.76 -7.30 10.17
N ASP A 361 -19.11 -6.87 11.25
CA ASP A 361 -17.90 -6.06 11.08
C ASP A 361 -16.90 -6.92 10.30
N THR A 362 -16.48 -6.43 9.12
CA THR A 362 -15.67 -7.15 8.13
C THR A 362 -14.44 -7.80 8.76
N TYR A 363 -13.91 -7.18 9.82
CA TYR A 363 -12.82 -7.70 10.64
C TYR A 363 -13.11 -9.06 11.30
N HIS A 364 -14.21 -9.17 12.05
CA HIS A 364 -14.54 -10.40 12.80
C HIS A 364 -15.02 -11.52 11.88
N GLY A 365 -15.65 -11.16 10.76
CA GLY A 365 -16.08 -12.14 9.76
C GLY A 365 -14.92 -12.85 9.08
N ALA A 366 -13.91 -12.10 8.65
CA ALA A 366 -12.74 -12.68 8.01
C ALA A 366 -11.94 -13.60 8.97
N GLY A 367 -11.86 -13.24 10.26
CA GLY A 367 -11.23 -14.10 11.25
C GLY A 367 -11.97 -15.43 11.46
N LEU A 368 -13.30 -15.39 11.49
CA LEU A 368 -14.12 -16.59 11.64
C LEU A 368 -14.07 -17.51 10.41
N GLU A 369 -14.09 -16.95 9.20
CA GLU A 369 -13.89 -17.73 7.96
C GLU A 369 -12.54 -18.43 7.96
N ALA A 370 -11.47 -17.72 8.34
CA ALA A 370 -10.13 -18.30 8.44
C ALA A 370 -10.03 -19.45 9.47
N TYR A 371 -10.75 -19.35 10.58
CA TYR A 371 -10.86 -20.43 11.58
C TYR A 371 -11.56 -21.67 11.00
N ILE A 372 -12.72 -21.47 10.36
CA ILE A 372 -13.53 -22.56 9.80
C ILE A 372 -12.75 -23.29 8.70
N ASP A 373 -12.11 -22.56 7.79
CA ASP A 373 -11.28 -23.14 6.72
C ASP A 373 -10.14 -23.99 7.28
N ALA A 374 -9.48 -23.53 8.35
CA ALA A 374 -8.43 -24.30 9.01
C ALA A 374 -8.97 -25.55 9.71
N TYR A 375 -10.09 -25.42 10.42
CA TYR A 375 -10.72 -26.53 11.12
C TYR A 375 -11.20 -27.64 10.17
N ASP A 376 -11.82 -27.28 9.05
CA ASP A 376 -12.32 -28.26 8.08
C ASP A 376 -11.22 -28.96 7.27
N THR A 377 -10.02 -28.37 7.22
CA THR A 377 -8.85 -28.98 6.56
C THR A 377 -8.07 -29.94 7.46
N GLN A 378 -8.38 -30.01 8.76
CA GLN A 378 -7.78 -31.00 9.64
C GLN A 378 -8.22 -32.42 9.25
N PRO A 379 -7.29 -33.40 9.20
CA PRO A 379 -7.64 -34.79 8.97
C PRO A 379 -8.49 -35.28 10.15
N ARG A 380 -9.80 -35.37 9.95
CA ARG A 380 -10.71 -35.94 10.94
C ARG A 380 -10.27 -37.39 11.18
N PHE A 381 -9.73 -37.67 12.36
CA PHE A 381 -9.59 -39.05 12.83
C PHE A 381 -11.00 -39.66 12.87
N ARG A 382 -11.32 -40.43 11.82
CA ARG A 382 -12.48 -41.32 11.77
C ARG A 382 -12.15 -42.62 12.48
#